data_AF-A0A966FPI2-F1
#
_entry.id   AF-A0A966FPI2-F1
#
_cell.length_a   1.000
_cell.length_b   1.000
_cell.length_c   1.000
_cell.angle_alpha   90.00
_cell.angle_beta   90.00
_cell.angle_gamma   90.00
#
_symmetry.space_group_name_H-M   'P 1'
#
loop_
_entity.id
_entity.type
_entity.pdbx_description
1 polymer ?
#
loop_
_entity_poly.entity_id
_entity_poly.type
_entity_poly.pdbx_seq_one_letter_code
_entity_poly.pdbx_strand_id
1 'polypeptide(L)'
;ILSELFGGLIGALTSVVALFVMHRVYGAMGPNTNMPAPQAYAVSLMVKGLPSSSGFFTGFITGIVLYFFKIPSAIIGIGIYLPFIISGTAFLGGVIRIIVKKWFPKQDENGTLVSSGLLGGEGFTGVLIAIIKFLTIFKGG
;
A
#
# COMPACT_ATOMS: atom_id res chain seq x y z
N ILE A 1 15.59 17.34 7.77
CA ILE A 1 14.50 18.34 7.74
C ILE A 1 14.43 19.10 6.41
N LEU A 2 15.36 20.00 6.06
CA LEU A 2 15.23 20.76 4.79
C LEU A 2 15.36 19.88 3.53
N SER A 3 16.35 18.98 3.49
CA SER A 3 16.51 17.98 2.42
C SER A 3 15.35 17.00 2.32
N GLU A 4 14.78 16.64 3.46
CA GLU A 4 13.63 15.72 3.58
C GLU A 4 12.33 16.39 3.12
N LEU A 5 12.16 17.69 3.41
CA LEU A 5 11.04 18.48 2.92
C LEU A 5 11.10 18.60 1.39
N PHE A 6 12.23 19.02 0.83
CA PHE A 6 12.39 19.14 -0.63
C PHE A 6 12.31 17.79 -1.33
N GLY A 7 12.96 16.75 -0.78
CA GLY A 7 12.90 15.39 -1.30
C GLY A 7 11.47 14.83 -1.25
N GLY A 8 10.76 15.06 -0.15
CA GLY A 8 9.35 14.67 0.00
C GLY A 8 8.42 15.39 -0.96
N LEU A 9 8.60 16.71 -1.15
CA LEU A 9 7.79 17.49 -2.09
C LEU A 9 8.01 17.05 -3.55
N ILE A 10 9.27 16.94 -3.96
CA ILE A 10 9.65 16.52 -5.32
C ILE A 10 9.22 15.07 -5.55
N GLY A 11 9.40 14.20 -4.56
CA GLY A 11 8.96 12.80 -4.61
C GLY A 11 7.44 12.67 -4.71
N ALA A 12 6.67 13.48 -3.97
CA ALA A 12 5.22 13.52 -4.07
C ALA A 12 4.78 13.94 -5.48
N LEU A 13 5.34 15.03 -6.02
CA LEU A 13 5.03 15.49 -7.38
C LEU A 13 5.39 14.43 -8.44
N THR A 14 6.58 13.83 -8.32
CA THR A 14 7.07 12.82 -9.27
C THR A 14 6.23 11.54 -9.22
N SER A 15 5.83 11.09 -8.02
CA SER A 15 5.00 9.88 -7.86
C SER A 15 3.60 10.04 -8.45
N VAL A 16 3.01 11.24 -8.38
CA VAL A 16 1.73 11.53 -9.05
C VAL A 16 1.85 11.36 -10.56
N VAL A 17 2.90 11.90 -11.17
CA VAL A 17 3.15 11.73 -12.62
C VAL A 17 3.36 10.25 -12.97
N ALA A 18 4.16 9.53 -12.18
CA ALA A 18 4.38 8.09 -12.38
C ALA A 18 3.08 7.27 -12.28
N LEU A 19 2.20 7.61 -11.33
CA LEU A 19 0.88 6.98 -11.18
C LEU A 19 0.00 7.21 -12.41
N PHE A 20 -0.02 8.42 -12.99
CA PHE A 20 -0.77 8.68 -14.23
C PHE A 20 -0.22 7.89 -15.41
N VAL A 21 1.10 7.78 -15.54
CA VAL A 21 1.74 6.95 -16.58
C VAL A 21 1.37 5.48 -16.40
N MET A 22 1.49 4.95 -15.19
CA MET A 22 1.08 3.56 -14.90
C MET A 22 -0.40 3.33 -15.17
N HIS A 23 -1.28 4.26 -14.80
CA HIS A 23 -2.70 4.17 -15.10
C HIS A 23 -2.99 4.12 -16.61
N ARG A 24 -2.24 4.87 -17.43
CA ARG A 24 -2.36 4.80 -18.90
C ARG A 24 -1.85 3.48 -19.48
N VAL A 25 -0.79 2.90 -18.94
CA VAL A 25 -0.17 1.68 -19.45
C VAL A 25 -0.92 0.41 -19.01
N TYR A 26 -1.34 0.35 -17.74
CA TYR A 26 -1.91 -0.85 -17.13
C TYR A 26 -3.43 -0.76 -16.88
N GLY A 27 -4.03 0.41 -17.05
CA GLY A 27 -5.46 0.64 -16.86
C GLY A 27 -5.86 0.88 -15.41
N ALA A 28 -7.11 0.54 -15.07
CA ALA A 28 -7.64 0.72 -13.72
C ALA A 28 -6.96 -0.20 -12.70
N MET A 29 -6.81 0.30 -11.47
CA MET A 29 -6.35 -0.48 -10.31
C MET A 29 -7.56 -1.08 -9.59
N GLY A 30 -7.51 -2.38 -9.29
CA GLY A 30 -8.60 -3.05 -8.60
C GLY A 30 -8.59 -4.57 -8.72
N PRO A 31 -9.60 -5.25 -8.15
CA PRO A 31 -9.78 -6.69 -8.27
C PRO A 31 -9.85 -7.10 -9.75
N ASN A 32 -9.15 -8.18 -10.13
CA ASN A 32 -9.09 -8.69 -11.51
C ASN A 32 -8.42 -7.76 -12.54
N THR A 33 -7.54 -6.86 -12.10
CA THR A 33 -6.72 -6.01 -12.99
C THR A 33 -5.25 -6.43 -12.92
N ASN A 34 -4.44 -5.95 -13.87
CA ASN A 34 -2.99 -6.17 -13.85
C ASN A 34 -2.27 -5.49 -12.66
N MET A 35 -2.99 -4.65 -11.89
CA MET A 35 -2.48 -3.94 -10.72
C MET A 35 -3.44 -4.06 -9.53
N PRO A 36 -3.34 -5.16 -8.75
CA PRO A 36 -4.17 -5.37 -7.57
C PRO A 36 -3.73 -4.41 -6.45
N ALA A 37 -4.34 -3.22 -6.39
CA ALA A 37 -4.12 -2.24 -5.34
C ALA A 37 -5.40 -2.05 -4.50
N PRO A 38 -5.67 -2.94 -3.52
CA PRO A 38 -6.92 -2.93 -2.76
C PRO A 38 -7.15 -1.64 -1.97
N GLN A 39 -6.08 -1.03 -1.44
CA GLN A 39 -6.17 0.26 -0.74
C GLN A 39 -6.53 1.42 -1.68
N ALA A 40 -5.88 1.51 -2.85
CA ALA A 40 -6.20 2.54 -3.84
C ALA A 40 -7.62 2.35 -4.40
N TYR A 41 -8.03 1.10 -4.62
CA TYR A 41 -9.37 0.75 -5.07
C TYR A 41 -10.44 1.16 -4.05
N ALA A 42 -10.22 0.91 -2.76
CA ALA A 42 -11.11 1.33 -1.67
C ALA A 42 -11.35 2.85 -1.68
N VAL A 43 -10.29 3.65 -1.77
CA VAL A 43 -10.39 5.11 -1.84
C VAL A 43 -11.12 5.54 -3.11
N SER A 44 -10.89 4.86 -4.24
CA SER A 44 -11.60 5.15 -5.48
C SER A 44 -13.12 4.90 -5.38
N LEU A 45 -13.56 3.90 -4.61
CA LEU A 45 -14.98 3.66 -4.35
C LEU A 45 -15.60 4.76 -3.48
N MET A 46 -14.84 5.34 -2.55
CA MET A 46 -15.31 6.49 -1.76
C MET A 46 -15.54 7.72 -2.64
N VAL A 47 -14.65 7.97 -3.60
CA VAL A 47 -14.75 9.11 -4.54
C VAL A 47 -15.85 8.91 -5.58
N LYS A 48 -16.01 7.68 -6.08
CA LYS A 48 -17.04 7.33 -7.10
C LYS A 48 -18.45 7.23 -6.53
N GLY A 49 -18.60 7.32 -5.20
CA GLY A 49 -19.88 7.16 -4.52
C GLY A 49 -20.05 5.75 -3.98
N LEU A 50 -20.61 5.67 -2.76
CA LEU A 50 -20.75 4.40 -2.05
C LEU A 50 -21.81 3.52 -2.74
N PRO A 51 -21.52 2.23 -2.97
CA PRO A 51 -22.41 1.33 -3.70
C PRO A 51 -23.75 1.06 -3.00
N SER A 52 -23.82 1.28 -1.68
CA SER A 52 -25.08 1.25 -0.94
C SER A 52 -25.08 2.27 0.20
N SER A 53 -26.10 3.14 0.24
CA SER A 53 -26.29 4.06 1.35
C SER A 53 -26.63 3.31 2.64
N SER A 54 -27.40 2.22 2.55
CA SER A 54 -27.73 1.38 3.71
C SER A 54 -26.49 0.76 4.36
N GLY A 55 -25.57 0.20 3.56
CA GLY A 55 -24.32 -0.39 4.05
C GLY A 55 -23.42 0.61 4.77
N PHE A 56 -23.39 1.86 4.28
CA PHE A 56 -22.66 2.94 4.94
C PHE A 56 -23.24 3.24 6.33
N PHE A 57 -24.56 3.46 6.43
CA PHE A 57 -25.20 3.76 7.70
C PHE A 57 -25.08 2.60 8.68
N THR A 58 -25.22 1.34 8.23
CA THR A 58 -25.02 0.18 9.10
C THR A 58 -23.58 0.08 9.60
N GLY A 59 -22.59 0.33 8.73
CA GLY A 59 -21.18 0.35 9.10
C GLY A 59 -20.84 1.50 10.07
N PHE A 60 -21.43 2.68 9.83
CA PHE A 60 -21.27 3.86 10.68
C PHE A 60 -21.83 3.64 12.08
N ILE A 61 -23.08 3.14 12.19
CA ILE A 61 -23.71 2.82 13.47
C ILE A 61 -22.93 1.72 14.19
N THR A 62 -22.51 0.67 13.49
CA THR A 62 -21.68 -0.41 14.06
C THR A 62 -20.34 0.14 14.58
N GLY A 63 -19.70 1.04 13.82
CA GLY A 63 -18.46 1.70 14.23
C GLY A 63 -18.61 2.54 15.51
N ILE A 64 -19.74 3.25 15.65
CA ILE A 64 -20.08 3.99 16.88
C ILE A 64 -20.25 3.03 18.06
N VAL A 65 -21.00 1.94 17.87
CA VAL A 65 -21.19 0.92 18.92
C VAL A 65 -19.84 0.35 19.35
N LEU A 66 -18.99 -0.05 18.41
CA LEU A 66 -17.65 -0.57 18.69
C LEU A 66 -16.77 0.44 19.43
N TYR A 67 -16.89 1.73 19.10
CA TYR A 67 -16.18 2.81 19.79
C TYR A 67 -16.56 2.90 21.28
N PHE A 68 -17.85 2.76 21.62
CA PHE A 68 -18.30 2.72 23.02
C PHE A 68 -17.71 1.53 23.79
N PHE A 69 -17.56 0.39 23.13
CA PHE A 69 -16.90 -0.79 23.71
C PHE A 69 -15.36 -0.68 23.77
N LYS A 70 -14.77 0.46 23.38
CA LYS A 70 -13.32 0.66 23.25
C LYS A 70 -12.65 -0.36 22.33
N ILE A 71 -13.41 -0.95 21.42
CA ILE A 71 -12.87 -1.84 20.40
C ILE A 71 -12.35 -0.95 19.26
N PRO A 72 -11.11 -1.15 18.78
CA PRO A 72 -10.53 -0.35 17.71
C PRO A 72 -11.22 -0.65 16.37
N SER A 73 -12.35 0.01 16.13
CA SER A 73 -13.18 -0.12 14.93
C SER A 73 -12.41 0.16 13.64
N ALA A 74 -11.46 1.09 13.68
CA ALA A 74 -10.57 1.39 12.56
C ALA A 74 -9.71 0.18 12.15
N ILE A 75 -9.18 -0.58 13.11
CA ILE A 75 -8.35 -1.77 12.83
C ILE A 75 -9.20 -2.86 12.18
N ILE A 76 -10.44 -3.04 12.64
CA ILE A 76 -11.40 -3.98 12.06
C ILE A 76 -11.74 -3.58 10.62
N GLY A 77 -12.01 -2.29 10.38
CA GLY A 77 -12.29 -1.78 9.03
C GLY A 77 -11.13 -1.99 8.06
N ILE A 78 -9.90 -1.71 8.51
CA ILE A 78 -8.68 -1.98 7.72
C ILE A 78 -8.55 -3.48 7.44
N GLY A 79 -8.85 -4.34 8.42
CA GLY A 79 -8.79 -5.80 8.30
C GLY A 79 -9.79 -6.37 7.27
N ILE A 80 -10.99 -5.78 7.15
CA ILE A 80 -11.98 -6.15 6.13
C ILE A 80 -11.52 -5.71 4.73
N TYR A 81 -10.80 -4.59 4.64
CA TYR A 81 -10.33 -4.03 3.37
C TYR A 81 -9.09 -4.71 2.80
N LEU A 82 -8.22 -5.29 3.64
CA LEU A 82 -7.01 -5.95 3.17
C LEU A 82 -7.28 -7.41 2.80
N PRO A 83 -6.81 -7.86 1.62
CA PRO A 83 -6.70 -9.28 1.33
C PRO A 83 -5.97 -10.01 2.46
N PHE A 84 -6.52 -11.14 2.89
CA PHE A 84 -5.98 -11.94 3.99
C PHE A 84 -4.49 -12.28 3.78
N ILE A 85 -4.06 -12.47 2.53
CA ILE A 85 -2.68 -12.75 2.17
C ILE A 85 -1.75 -11.59 2.56
N ILE A 86 -2.14 -10.33 2.28
CA ILE A 86 -1.34 -9.14 2.60
C ILE A 86 -1.31 -8.91 4.12
N SER A 87 -2.45 -9.05 4.79
CA SER A 87 -2.51 -8.96 6.26
C SER A 87 -1.70 -10.08 6.93
N GLY A 88 -1.77 -11.29 6.39
CA GLY A 88 -1.08 -12.47 6.90
C GLY A 88 0.44 -12.35 6.75
N THR A 89 0.94 -11.88 5.61
CA THR A 89 2.38 -11.65 5.43
C THR A 89 2.90 -10.53 6.33
N ALA A 90 2.15 -9.44 6.49
CA ALA A 90 2.49 -8.36 7.41
C ALA A 90 2.52 -8.86 8.88
N PHE A 91 1.53 -9.66 9.27
CA PHE A 91 1.48 -10.28 10.60
C PHE A 91 2.67 -11.22 10.84
N LEU A 92 2.95 -12.12 9.89
CA LEU A 92 4.11 -13.01 9.96
C LEU A 92 5.42 -12.24 10.08
N GLY A 93 5.61 -11.17 9.31
CA GLY A 93 6.76 -10.28 9.44
C GLY A 93 6.87 -9.65 10.83
N GLY A 94 5.74 -9.23 11.41
CA GLY A 94 5.68 -8.72 12.78
C GLY A 94 6.03 -9.76 13.85
N VAL A 95 5.53 -10.98 13.71
CA VAL A 95 5.85 -12.10 14.61
C VAL A 95 7.33 -12.45 14.53
N ILE A 96 7.88 -12.56 13.32
CA ILE A 96 9.31 -12.81 13.10
C ILE A 96 10.14 -11.71 13.78
N ARG A 97 9.77 -10.45 13.62
CA ARG A 97 10.45 -9.33 14.28
C ARG A 97 10.43 -9.45 15.80
N ILE A 98 9.30 -9.81 16.41
CA ILE A 98 9.21 -10.00 17.87
C ILE A 98 10.14 -11.13 18.32
N ILE A 99 10.20 -12.24 17.58
CA ILE A 99 11.09 -13.36 17.89
C ILE A 99 12.54 -12.93 17.76
N VAL A 100 12.93 -12.30 16.65
CA VAL A 100 14.31 -11.83 16.42
C VAL A 100 14.71 -10.81 17.49
N LYS A 101 13.86 -9.86 17.83
CA LYS A 101 14.13 -8.89 18.89
C LYS A 101 14.36 -9.55 20.25
N LYS A 102 13.65 -10.64 20.55
CA LYS A 102 13.75 -11.34 21.84
C LYS A 102 14.99 -12.25 21.94
N TRP A 103 15.38 -12.91 20.85
CA TRP A 103 16.46 -13.92 20.86
C TRP A 103 17.79 -13.40 20.29
N PHE A 104 17.72 -12.44 19.36
CA PHE A 104 18.87 -11.90 18.63
C PHE A 104 18.75 -10.36 18.48
N PRO A 105 18.83 -9.59 19.58
CA PRO A 105 18.63 -8.15 19.55
C PRO A 105 19.63 -7.41 18.63
N LYS A 106 20.85 -7.92 18.49
CA LYS A 106 21.86 -7.38 17.56
C LYS A 106 21.52 -7.59 16.08
N GLN A 107 20.61 -8.51 15.76
CA GLN A 107 20.19 -8.80 14.39
C GLN A 107 18.91 -8.04 13.98
N ASP A 108 18.17 -7.43 14.92
CA ASP A 108 16.96 -6.65 14.61
C ASP A 108 17.27 -5.43 13.73
N GLU A 109 18.36 -4.71 14.04
CA GLU A 109 18.82 -3.56 13.24
C GLU A 109 19.28 -3.96 11.84
N ASN A 110 20.12 -5.01 11.74
CA ASN A 110 20.59 -5.54 10.47
C ASN A 110 19.44 -6.10 9.62
N GLY A 111 18.49 -6.81 10.25
CA GLY A 111 17.30 -7.34 9.57
C GLY A 111 16.39 -6.24 9.03
N THR A 112 16.23 -5.15 9.80
CA THR A 112 15.48 -3.96 9.35
C THR A 112 16.17 -3.28 8.17
N LEU A 113 17.50 -3.15 8.20
CA LEU A 113 18.29 -2.57 7.11
C LEU A 113 18.18 -3.39 5.83
N VAL A 114 18.36 -4.72 5.91
CA VAL A 114 18.25 -5.62 4.77
C VAL A 114 16.83 -5.60 4.19
N SER A 115 15.80 -5.65 5.04
CA SER A 115 14.41 -5.59 4.59
C SER A 115 14.10 -4.27 3.88
N SER A 116 14.58 -3.15 4.41
CA SER A 116 14.41 -1.82 3.80
C SER A 116 15.17 -1.70 2.47
N GLY A 117 16.37 -2.30 2.38
CA GLY A 117 17.13 -2.39 1.14
C GLY A 117 16.41 -3.23 0.08
N LEU A 118 15.77 -4.33 0.48
CA LEU A 118 15.04 -5.22 -0.41
C LEU A 118 13.75 -4.56 -0.93
N LEU A 119 12.99 -3.88 -0.04
CA LEU A 119 11.82 -3.05 -0.40
C LEU A 119 12.19 -1.87 -1.31
N GLY A 120 13.32 -1.21 -1.05
CA GLY A 120 13.83 -0.16 -1.93
C GLY A 120 14.26 -0.70 -3.29
N GLY A 121 14.91 -1.87 -3.29
CA GLY A 121 15.40 -2.57 -4.48
C GLY A 121 14.26 -2.98 -5.43
N GLU A 122 13.18 -3.57 -4.92
CA GLU A 122 12.03 -3.94 -5.76
C GLU A 122 11.41 -2.72 -6.45
N GLY A 123 11.28 -1.59 -5.74
CA GLY A 123 10.73 -0.35 -6.29
C GLY A 123 11.63 0.22 -7.38
N PHE A 124 12.94 0.28 -7.12
CA PHE A 124 13.91 0.77 -8.09
C PHE A 124 13.97 -0.10 -9.36
N THR A 125 14.05 -1.43 -9.20
CA THR A 125 14.05 -2.37 -10.34
C THR A 125 12.74 -2.30 -11.13
N GLY A 126 11.59 -2.16 -10.46
CA GLY A 126 10.30 -1.98 -11.11
C GLY A 126 10.25 -0.74 -12.01
N VAL A 127 10.80 0.39 -11.55
CA VAL A 127 10.91 1.62 -12.35
C VAL A 127 11.83 1.43 -13.55
N LEU A 128 12.99 0.78 -13.39
CA LEU A 128 13.90 0.48 -14.50
C LEU A 128 13.22 -0.37 -15.58
N ILE A 129 12.51 -1.43 -15.18
CA ILE A 129 11.77 -2.30 -16.12
C ILE A 129 10.68 -1.49 -16.85
N ALA A 130 9.98 -0.61 -16.15
CA ALA A 130 8.96 0.24 -16.76
C ALA A 130 9.54 1.20 -17.81
N ILE A 131 10.69 1.82 -17.54
CA ILE A 131 11.39 2.70 -18.49
C ILE A 131 11.85 1.91 -19.72
N ILE A 132 12.44 0.72 -19.55
CA ILE A 132 12.87 -0.14 -20.66
C ILE A 132 11.67 -0.49 -21.54
N LYS A 133 10.55 -0.96 -20.94
CA LYS A 133 9.33 -1.26 -21.69
C LYS A 133 8.78 -0.05 -22.43
N PHE A 134 8.77 1.13 -21.79
CA PHE A 134 8.33 2.37 -22.41
C PHE A 134 9.16 2.72 -23.65
N LEU A 135 10.49 2.68 -23.57
CA LEU A 135 11.38 2.96 -24.69
C LEU A 135 11.27 1.92 -25.82
N THR A 136 11.08 0.65 -25.50
CA THR A 136 10.88 -0.41 -26.50
C THR A 136 9.57 -0.23 -27.27
N ILE A 137 8.47 0.11 -26.58
CA ILE A 137 7.17 0.39 -27.22
C ILE A 137 7.28 1.60 -28.17
N PHE A 138 8.02 2.64 -27.80
CA PHE A 138 8.19 3.85 -28.62
C PHE A 138 9.18 3.69 -29.79
N LYS A 139 10.18 2.82 -29.68
CA LYS A 139 11.17 2.59 -30.75
C LYS A 139 10.71 1.53 -31.77
N GLY A 140 9.69 0.74 -31.44
CA GLY A 140 9.08 -0.27 -32.30
C GLY A 140 7.80 0.17 -33.02
N GLY A 141 7.46 1.46 -32.96
CA GLY A 141 6.35 2.08 -33.70
C GLY A 141 6.84 2.99 -34.83
#